data_AF-A0A2W7I228-F1
#
_entry.id   AF-A0A2W7I228-F1
#
_cell.length_a   1.000
_cell.length_b   1.000
_cell.length_c   1.000
_cell.angle_alpha   90.00
_cell.angle_beta   90.00
_cell.angle_gamma   90.00
#
_symmetry.space_group_name_H-M   'P 1'
#
loop_
_entity.id
_entity.type
_entity.pdbx_description
1 polymer ?
#
loop_
_entity_poly.entity_id
_entity_poly.type
_entity_poly.pdbx_seq_one_letter_code
_entity_poly.pdbx_strand_id
1 'polypeptide(L)' 'MDGRKLCRTTQVYCFTSNEEGDFVVAVGTIASKDEHGKAIHSSYSDVWRFENGKMAELNAFVIEDNTNF' A
#
# COMPACT_ATOMS: atom_id res chain seq x y z
N MET A 1 -18.72 -9.66 -10.35
CA MET A 1 -17.37 -9.30 -9.86
C MET A 1 -16.85 -8.14 -10.68
N ASP A 2 -16.99 -6.90 -10.21
CA ASP A 2 -16.24 -5.76 -10.76
C ASP A 2 -15.07 -5.53 -9.80
N GLY A 3 -13.90 -6.06 -10.16
CA GLY A 3 -12.71 -6.18 -9.29
C GLY A 3 -11.96 -4.87 -9.03
N ARG A 4 -12.63 -3.72 -9.09
CA ARG A 4 -11.99 -2.42 -8.89
C ARG A 4 -11.89 -2.11 -7.40
N LYS A 5 -10.72 -2.38 -6.81
CA LYS A 5 -10.30 -1.75 -5.55
C LYS A 5 -10.16 -0.25 -5.81
N LEU A 6 -10.90 0.57 -5.08
CA LEU A 6 -10.86 2.02 -5.25
C LEU A 6 -9.80 2.60 -4.32
N CYS A 7 -8.68 3.02 -4.88
CA CYS A 7 -7.67 3.80 -4.16
C CYS A 7 -8.22 5.22 -3.95
N ARG A 8 -8.30 5.67 -2.70
CA ARG A 8 -8.95 6.96 -2.35
C ARG A 8 -7.96 8.10 -2.12
N THR A 9 -6.85 7.82 -1.42
CA THR A 9 -5.79 8.81 -1.14
C THR A 9 -4.47 8.07 -1.06
N THR A 10 -3.44 8.55 -1.75
CA THR A 10 -2.08 7.97 -1.70
C THR A 10 -1.05 9.07 -1.52
N GLN A 11 -0.16 8.88 -0.54
CA GLN A 11 1.08 9.63 -0.41
C GLN A 11 2.23 8.71 -0.83
N VAL A 12 3.16 9.24 -1.60
CA VAL A 12 4.35 8.52 -2.04
C VAL A 12 5.58 9.23 -1.51
N TYR A 13 6.43 8.48 -0.83
CA TYR A 13 7.73 8.93 -0.32
C TYR A 13 8.83 8.22 -1.08
N CYS A 14 9.85 8.98 -1.50
CA CYS A 14 11.05 8.43 -2.10
C CYS A 14 12.23 8.85 -1.24
N PHE A 15 13.06 7.88 -0.85
CA PHE A 15 14.26 8.15 -0.06
C PHE A 15 15.34 7.11 -0.35
N THR A 16 16.59 7.50 -0.13
CA THR A 16 17.74 6.61 -0.26
C THR A 16 18.28 6.34 1.14
N SER A 17 18.38 5.06 1.49
CA SER A 17 19.09 4.58 2.68
C SER A 17 20.57 4.44 2.37
N ASN A 18 21.43 4.88 3.30
CA ASN A 18 22.88 4.72 3.14
C ASN A 18 23.35 3.26 3.25
N GLU A 19 22.53 2.37 3.83
CA GLU A 19 22.89 0.96 4.04
C GLU A 19 22.13 0.01 3.11
N GLU A 20 20.90 0.35 2.73
CA GLU A 20 19.97 -0.59 2.07
C GLU A 20 19.57 -0.21 0.63
N GLY A 21 19.95 0.98 0.16
CA GLY A 21 19.67 1.44 -1.21
C GLY A 21 18.44 2.34 -1.34
N ASP A 22 17.82 2.34 -2.52
CA ASP A 22 16.72 3.26 -2.87
C ASP A 22 15.35 2.66 -2.52
N PHE A 23 14.47 3.50 -2.00
CA PHE A 23 13.12 3.10 -1.60
C PHE A 23 12.06 4.02 -2.19
N VAL A 24 10.94 3.40 -2.53
CA VAL A 24 9.66 4.07 -2.75
C VAL A 24 8.67 3.48 -1.76
N VAL A 25 7.93 4.33 -1.05
CA VAL A 25 6.88 3.91 -0.12
C VAL A 25 5.59 4.59 -0.50
N ALA A 26 4.56 3.82 -0.83
CA ALA A 26 3.20 4.34 -1.00
C ALA A 26 2.37 3.99 0.23
N VAL A 27 1.80 5.01 0.87
CA VAL A 27 0.83 4.81 1.95
C VAL A 27 -0.49 5.46 1.58
N GLY A 28 -1.59 4.86 2.01
CA GLY A 28 -2.89 5.41 1.69
C GLY A 28 -4.05 4.61 2.24
N THR A 29 -5.23 4.88 1.69
CA THR A 29 -6.44 4.10 1.98
C THR A 29 -7.01 3.47 0.72
N ILE A 30 -7.45 2.23 0.87
CA ILE A 30 -8.15 1.46 -0.16
C ILE A 30 -9.53 1.07 0.33
N ALA A 31 -10.49 1.05 -0.58
CA ALA A 31 -11.79 0.44 -0.35
C ALA A 31 -11.89 -0.85 -1.17
N SER A 32 -12.26 -1.93 -0.51
CA SER A 32 -12.60 -3.22 -1.12
C SER A 32 -14.04 -3.58 -0.75
N LYS A 33 -14.53 -4.71 -1.27
CA LYS A 33 -15.81 -5.28 -0.87
C LYS A 33 -15.56 -6.67 -0.30
N ASP A 34 -16.28 -7.00 0.76
CA ASP A 34 -16.34 -8.37 1.27
C ASP A 34 -17.17 -9.28 0.35
N GLU A 35 -17.29 -10.55 0.73
CA GLU A 35 -18.09 -11.55 0.00
C GLU A 35 -19.58 -11.22 -0.09
N HIS A 36 -20.09 -10.37 0.79
CA HIS A 36 -21.48 -9.89 0.82
C HIS A 36 -21.65 -8.53 0.12
N GLY A 37 -20.59 -7.95 -0.42
CA GLY A 37 -20.60 -6.67 -1.11
C GLY A 37 -20.51 -5.44 -0.20
N LYS A 38 -20.32 -5.61 1.11
CA LYS A 38 -20.12 -4.52 2.07
C LYS A 38 -18.74 -3.91 1.84
N ALA A 39 -18.65 -2.59 1.90
CA ALA A 39 -17.38 -1.88 1.78
C ALA A 39 -16.50 -2.14 3.01
N ILE A 40 -15.26 -2.59 2.77
CA ILE A 40 -14.18 -2.65 3.75
C ILE A 40 -13.23 -1.50 3.43
N HIS A 41 -12.90 -0.72 4.47
CA HIS A 41 -11.86 0.30 4.40
C HIS A 41 -10.58 -0.24 5.03
N SER A 42 -9.46 0.00 4.38
CA SER A 42 -8.17 -0.42 4.87
C SER A 42 -7.13 0.65 4.62
N SER A 43 -6.26 0.83 5.61
CA SER A 43 -5.00 1.53 5.45
C SER A 43 -3.98 0.58 4.79
N TYR A 44 -3.16 1.07 3.87
CA TYR A 44 -2.14 0.27 3.21
C TYR A 44 -0.78 0.96 3.19
N SER A 45 0.27 0.14 3.07
CA SER A 45 1.65 0.57 2.87
C SER A 45 2.36 -0.43 1.96
N ASP A 46 2.79 0.01 0.79
CA ASP A 46 3.65 -0.75 -0.11
C ASP A 46 5.06 -0.16 -0.05
N VAL A 47 6.05 -0.99 0.27
CA VAL A 47 7.47 -0.62 0.35
C VAL A 47 8.21 -1.34 -0.76
N TRP A 48 8.69 -0.56 -1.74
CA TRP A 48 9.55 -1.05 -2.80
C TRP A 48 10.99 -0.69 -2.52
N ARG A 49 11.87 -1.69 -2.61
CA ARG A 49 13.32 -1.50 -2.56
C ARG A 49 13.90 -1.70 -3.95
N PHE A 50 14.84 -0.84 -4.32
CA PHE A 50 15.49 -0.84 -5.61
C PHE A 50 16.99 -1.07 -5.46
N GLU A 51 17.54 -1.88 -6.36
CA GLU A 51 18.97 -2.10 -6.51
C GLU A 51 19.33 -1.92 -7.98
N ASN A 52 20.39 -1.16 -8.27
CA ASN A 52 20.84 -0.87 -9.64
C ASN A 52 19.71 -0.33 -10.54
N GLY A 53 18.82 0.50 -9.99
CA GLY A 53 17.69 1.09 -10.70
C GLY A 53 16.56 0.11 -11.06
N LYS A 54 16.56 -1.11 -10.52
CA LYS A 54 15.51 -2.12 -10.72
C LYS A 54 14.83 -2.46 -9.40
N MET A 55 13.53 -2.74 -9.45
CA MET A 55 12.79 -3.21 -8.27
C MET A 55 13.37 -4.57 -7.85
N ALA A 56 13.95 -4.62 -6.66
CA ALA A 56 14.55 -5.81 -6.08
C ALA A 56 13.57 -6.52 -5.14
N GLU A 57 12.72 -5.76 -4.45
CA GLU A 57 11.81 -6.29 -3.43
C GLU A 57 10.54 -5.43 -3.30
N LEU A 58 9.44 -6.08 -2.92
CA LEU A 58 8.18 -5.45 -2.55
C LEU A 58 7.64 -6.12 -1.29
N ASN A 59 7.43 -5.32 -0.24
CA ASN A 59 6.65 -5.70 0.93
C ASN A 59 5.36 -4.88 0.96
N ALA A 60 4.21 -5.56 0.90
CA ALA A 60 2.90 -4.95 0.89
C ALA A 60 2.16 -5.25 2.20
N PHE A 61 1.67 -4.20 2.86
CA PHE A 61 0.94 -4.28 4.12
C PHE A 61 -0.43 -3.67 3.95
N VAL A 62 -1.45 -4.36 4.45
CA VAL A 62 -2.83 -3.87 4.49
C VAL A 62 -3.39 -4.14 5.88
N ILE A 63 -4.00 -3.13 6.48
CA ILE A 63 -4.65 -3.21 7.79
C ILE A 63 -6.07 -2.74 7.59
N GLU A 64 -7.04 -3.62 7.89
CA GLU A 64 -8.44 -3.22 7.91
C GLU A 64 -8.69 -2.21 9.02
N ASP A 65 -9.36 -1.11 8.67
CA ASP A 65 -9.67 -0.06 9.63
C ASP A 65 -10.78 -0.56 10.56
N ASN A 66 -10.42 -1.10 11.72
CA ASN A 66 -11.37 -1.42 12.79
C ASN A 66 -11.85 -0.12 13.42
N THR A 67 -12.85 0.54 12.83
CA THR A 67 -13.39 1.79 13.39
C THR A 67 -14.15 1.48 14.68
N ASN A 68 -13.44 1.47 15.80
CA ASN A 68 -13.94 1.53 17.18
C ASN A 68 -12.84 2.18 18.05
N PHE A 69 -12.61 3.48 17.87
CA PHE A 69 -11.80 4.29 18.80
C PHE A 69 -12.73 5.05 19.74
#